data_AF-G3SZK1-F1
#
_entry.id   AF-G3SZK1-F1
#
_cell.length_a   1.000
_cell.length_b   1.000
_cell.length_c   1.000
_cell.angle_alpha   90.00
_cell.angle_beta   90.00
_cell.angle_gamma   90.00
#
_symmetry.space_group_name_H-M   'P 1'
#
loop_
_entity.id
_entity.type
_entity.pdbx_description
1 polymer ?
#
loop_
_entity_poly.entity_id
_entity_poly.type
_entity_poly.pdbx_seq_one_letter_code
_entity_poly.pdbx_strand_id
1 'polypeptide(L)'
;MASENPLTIVTCTAPVNIAVIKYWGKRDEELVLPLNSSLSVTLHQDQAKTTTTAAISKDFKEDRWLNGTEVDVGQPRLHVLPWVRRLARKHRSTDDGDTPPLSLSYKVHIASENNFPTAAGLASSAAGYACLAYTLARVYGVEGELSEVARRGSGSACRSLYGGFVEWHMGERADGKDSIAQQVAPESHWPELRILILVVSTEKKLTGSTAGMQTSVETSALLQFRATSVVPARMAEMIQCIRERDFPGFGQLTMKDSNQFHATCLDTFPPISYLNDTSRHIMDLVHRFNAHHGQTKVAYTFDAGPNAVVFTLDDTVAEFVAAVSHCFPPESNGDKFLKGLPVRPVPLSDELKTTLALDPTPGGVRYIIATKAGPGPQILDDPHLHLLGSHGLPKFAA
;
A
#
# COMPACT_ATOMS: atom_id res chain seq x y z
N MET A 1 -9.38 -37.69 26.98
CA MET A 1 -10.12 -36.59 26.32
C MET A 1 -9.28 -35.34 26.44
N ALA A 2 -8.46 -35.06 25.42
CA ALA A 2 -7.63 -33.85 25.39
C ALA A 2 -8.56 -32.64 25.23
N SER A 3 -8.38 -31.61 26.06
CA SER A 3 -9.14 -30.37 25.98
C SER A 3 -8.90 -29.72 24.62
N GLU A 4 -9.87 -29.82 23.70
CA GLU A 4 -9.87 -29.03 22.47
C GLU A 4 -9.74 -27.57 22.86
N ASN A 5 -8.66 -26.92 22.43
CA ASN A 5 -8.47 -25.50 22.69
C ASN A 5 -9.67 -24.75 22.09
N PRO A 6 -10.48 -24.05 22.91
CA PRO A 6 -11.76 -23.48 22.47
C PRO A 6 -11.59 -22.31 21.49
N LEU A 7 -10.36 -21.89 21.22
CA LEU A 7 -10.00 -20.70 20.46
C LEU A 7 -8.82 -21.01 19.53
N THR A 8 -9.01 -20.88 18.22
CA THR A 8 -7.91 -20.81 17.25
C THR A 8 -7.65 -19.34 16.97
N ILE A 9 -6.42 -18.88 17.22
CA ILE A 9 -6.02 -17.48 17.06
C ILE A 9 -4.77 -17.41 16.19
N VAL A 10 -4.76 -16.48 15.23
CA VAL A 10 -3.59 -16.20 14.38
C VAL A 10 -3.41 -14.70 14.29
N THR A 11 -2.17 -14.26 14.38
CA THR A 11 -1.79 -12.88 14.08
C THR A 11 -0.84 -12.86 12.91
N CYS A 12 -1.11 -11.99 11.96
CA CYS A 12 -0.21 -11.71 10.86
C CYS A 12 0.06 -10.21 10.75
N THR A 13 1.10 -9.87 10.01
CA THR A 13 1.37 -8.53 9.54
C THR A 13 1.38 -8.49 8.02
N ALA A 14 0.98 -7.36 7.43
CA ALA A 14 1.09 -7.13 6.00
C ALA A 14 1.69 -5.74 5.68
N PRO A 15 2.49 -5.65 4.61
CA PRO A 15 3.13 -4.41 4.19
C PRO A 15 2.18 -3.46 3.45
N VAL A 16 2.52 -2.18 3.48
CA VAL A 16 2.01 -1.19 2.52
C VAL A 16 2.74 -1.35 1.19
N ASN A 17 2.07 -1.10 0.06
CA ASN A 17 2.71 -1.01 -1.26
C ASN A 17 2.47 0.37 -1.87
N ILE A 18 3.42 0.85 -2.69
CA ILE A 18 3.36 2.12 -3.41
C ILE A 18 3.37 1.86 -4.90
N ALA A 19 2.32 2.30 -5.61
CA ALA A 19 2.22 2.13 -7.05
C ALA A 19 3.18 3.06 -7.79
N VAL A 20 4.03 2.50 -8.66
CA VAL A 20 4.86 3.25 -9.61
C VAL A 20 4.20 3.31 -11.00
N ILE A 21 3.37 2.33 -11.33
CA ILE A 21 2.36 2.40 -12.39
C ILE A 21 0.98 2.32 -11.74
N LYS A 22 0.17 3.38 -11.89
CA LYS A 22 -1.02 3.63 -11.08
C LYS A 22 -2.23 2.82 -11.53
N TYR A 23 -2.90 2.25 -10.53
CA TYR A 23 -4.28 1.76 -10.64
C TYR A 23 -5.25 2.92 -10.43
N TRP A 24 -6.04 3.24 -11.46
CA TRP A 24 -7.12 4.22 -11.37
C TRP A 24 -8.25 3.87 -12.34
N GLY A 25 -9.42 3.56 -11.79
CA GLY A 25 -10.62 3.19 -12.55
C GLY A 25 -10.87 1.69 -12.61
N LYS A 26 -12.15 1.31 -12.60
CA LYS A 26 -12.61 -0.09 -12.63
C LYS A 26 -13.40 -0.35 -13.91
N ARG A 27 -13.20 -1.52 -14.51
CA ARG A 27 -14.12 -2.03 -15.54
C ARG A 27 -15.29 -2.81 -14.93
N ASP A 28 -15.11 -3.30 -13.70
CA ASP A 28 -16.13 -4.00 -12.93
C ASP A 28 -15.99 -3.63 -11.44
N GLU A 29 -17.03 -3.01 -10.88
CA GLU A 29 -17.04 -2.56 -9.48
C GLU A 29 -17.29 -3.68 -8.48
N GLU A 30 -18.10 -4.68 -8.84
CA GLU A 30 -18.46 -5.81 -7.97
C GLU A 30 -17.29 -6.78 -7.83
N LEU A 31 -16.62 -7.06 -8.95
CA LEU A 31 -15.45 -7.94 -8.99
C LEU A 31 -14.14 -7.21 -8.70
N VAL A 32 -14.18 -5.88 -8.62
CA VAL A 32 -13.04 -4.98 -8.41
C VAL A 32 -11.96 -5.22 -9.47
N LEU A 33 -12.36 -5.19 -10.74
CA LEU A 33 -11.46 -5.40 -11.87
C LEU A 33 -11.00 -4.07 -12.45
N PRO A 34 -9.70 -3.86 -12.70
CA PRO A 34 -9.17 -2.56 -13.07
C PRO A 34 -9.30 -2.32 -14.58
N LEU A 35 -9.24 -1.05 -15.01
CA LEU A 35 -9.13 -0.70 -16.43
C LEU A 35 -7.76 -1.06 -17.03
N ASN A 36 -6.72 -1.09 -16.20
CA ASN A 36 -5.34 -1.37 -16.61
C ASN A 36 -4.59 -2.13 -15.50
N SER A 37 -3.55 -2.86 -15.89
CA SER A 37 -2.61 -3.45 -14.92
C SER A 37 -1.86 -2.36 -14.16
N SER A 38 -1.30 -2.70 -13.00
CA SER A 38 -0.55 -1.75 -12.17
C SER A 38 0.67 -2.42 -11.54
N LEU A 39 1.68 -1.63 -11.19
CA LEU A 39 2.93 -2.12 -10.61
C LEU A 39 3.29 -1.31 -9.39
N SER A 40 3.67 -1.98 -8.30
CA SER A 40 4.05 -1.34 -7.04
C SER A 40 5.33 -1.90 -6.43
N VAL A 41 5.92 -1.12 -5.53
CA VAL A 41 6.97 -1.54 -4.61
C VAL A 41 6.35 -1.78 -3.24
N THR A 42 6.54 -2.97 -2.69
CA THR A 42 6.16 -3.34 -1.32
C THR A 42 7.16 -2.74 -0.33
N LEU A 43 6.68 -1.98 0.66
CA LEU A 43 7.50 -1.34 1.68
C LEU A 43 7.85 -2.29 2.82
N HIS A 44 8.98 -2.04 3.47
CA HIS A 44 9.41 -2.84 4.61
C HIS A 44 8.49 -2.67 5.82
N GLN A 45 8.10 -3.81 6.41
CA GLN A 45 7.13 -3.86 7.51
C GLN A 45 7.66 -3.25 8.81
N ASP A 46 8.99 -3.17 8.98
CA ASP A 46 9.62 -2.46 10.11
C ASP A 46 9.13 -1.02 10.24
N GLN A 47 8.90 -0.32 9.13
CA GLN A 47 8.47 1.07 9.14
C GLN A 47 6.98 1.26 8.88
N ALA A 48 6.35 0.40 8.08
CA ALA A 48 4.93 0.52 7.75
C ALA A 48 4.28 -0.85 7.56
N LYS A 49 3.45 -1.24 8.54
CA LYS A 49 2.68 -2.49 8.51
C LYS A 49 1.30 -2.34 9.14
N THR A 50 0.39 -3.20 8.68
CA THR A 50 -0.86 -3.51 9.37
C THR A 50 -0.69 -4.81 10.13
N THR A 51 -1.06 -4.85 11.40
CA THR A 51 -1.14 -6.07 12.21
C THR A 51 -2.62 -6.47 12.33
N THR A 52 -2.94 -7.72 12.01
CA THR A 52 -4.31 -8.25 12.14
C THR A 52 -4.28 -9.57 12.90
N THR A 53 -5.08 -9.64 13.97
CA THR A 53 -5.34 -10.86 14.73
C THR A 53 -6.75 -11.33 14.46
N ALA A 54 -6.91 -12.56 14.00
CA ALA A 54 -8.23 -13.19 13.83
C ALA A 54 -8.31 -14.43 14.72
N ALA A 55 -9.47 -14.61 15.36
CA ALA A 55 -9.74 -15.76 16.19
C ALA A 55 -11.11 -16.36 15.86
N ILE A 56 -11.19 -17.68 15.87
CA ILE A 56 -12.44 -18.44 15.72
C ILE A 56 -12.69 -19.30 16.95
N SER A 57 -13.94 -19.36 17.38
CA SER A 57 -14.38 -20.16 18.52
C SER A 57 -15.84 -20.59 18.36
N LYS A 58 -16.15 -21.78 18.89
CA LYS A 58 -17.53 -22.28 19.03
C LYS A 58 -18.39 -21.43 19.97
N ASP A 59 -17.74 -20.70 20.89
CA ASP A 59 -18.42 -19.94 21.94
C ASP A 59 -18.85 -18.54 21.46
N PHE A 60 -18.26 -18.05 20.36
CA PHE A 60 -18.62 -16.78 19.75
C PHE A 60 -20.02 -16.82 19.13
N LYS A 61 -20.83 -15.80 19.42
CA LYS A 61 -22.23 -15.71 18.97
C LYS A 61 -22.41 -14.93 17.67
N GLU A 62 -21.47 -14.03 17.39
CA GLU A 62 -21.48 -13.16 16.20
C GLU A 62 -20.07 -12.95 15.65
N ASP A 63 -19.97 -12.60 14.37
CA ASP A 63 -18.70 -12.13 13.80
C ASP A 63 -18.47 -10.70 14.34
N ARG A 64 -17.24 -10.35 14.75
CA ARG A 64 -16.88 -9.01 15.25
C ARG A 64 -15.63 -8.46 14.58
N TRP A 65 -15.64 -7.17 14.24
CA TRP A 65 -14.48 -6.46 13.71
C TRP A 65 -14.11 -5.26 14.57
N LEU A 66 -12.84 -5.16 14.95
CA LEU A 66 -12.32 -4.13 15.83
C LEU A 66 -11.11 -3.44 15.17
N ASN A 67 -11.26 -2.18 14.80
CA ASN A 67 -10.18 -1.34 14.26
C ASN A 67 -9.95 -0.15 15.21
N GLY A 68 -9.51 -0.43 16.43
CA GLY A 68 -9.51 0.51 17.55
C GLY A 68 -10.89 0.72 18.21
N THR A 69 -11.98 0.62 17.44
CA THR A 69 -13.37 0.57 17.92
C THR A 69 -14.14 -0.54 17.17
N GLU A 70 -15.26 -0.98 17.74
CA GLU A 70 -16.14 -1.97 17.08
C GLU A 70 -16.73 -1.38 15.80
N VAL A 71 -16.65 -2.15 14.73
CA VAL A 71 -17.15 -1.80 13.40
C VAL A 71 -18.19 -2.84 13.00
N ASP A 72 -19.29 -2.37 12.43
CA ASP A 72 -20.35 -3.24 11.91
C ASP A 72 -19.80 -4.19 10.83
N VAL A 73 -20.04 -5.49 11.04
CA VAL A 73 -19.63 -6.56 10.13
C VAL A 73 -20.40 -6.54 8.81
N GLY A 74 -21.56 -5.86 8.78
CA GLY A 74 -22.38 -5.64 7.58
C GLY A 74 -21.81 -4.66 6.57
N GLN A 75 -20.69 -3.97 6.86
CA GLN A 75 -20.09 -3.08 5.87
C GLN A 75 -19.63 -3.86 4.63
N PRO A 76 -19.84 -3.34 3.39
CA PRO A 76 -19.33 -3.94 2.16
C PRO A 76 -17.81 -4.21 2.22
N ARG A 77 -17.13 -3.47 3.10
CA ARG A 77 -15.72 -3.64 3.41
C ARG A 77 -15.35 -4.95 4.11
N LEU A 78 -16.27 -5.87 4.40
CA LEU A 78 -15.95 -7.18 4.98
C LEU A 78 -16.35 -8.36 4.08
N HIS A 79 -16.64 -8.08 2.79
CA HIS A 79 -16.89 -9.11 1.78
C HIS A 79 -15.76 -10.15 1.66
N VAL A 80 -14.55 -9.86 2.15
CA VAL A 80 -13.42 -10.80 2.24
C VAL A 80 -13.77 -12.09 2.99
N LEU A 81 -14.50 -12.02 4.11
CA LEU A 81 -14.77 -13.17 4.96
C LEU A 81 -15.57 -14.29 4.26
N PRO A 82 -16.72 -14.00 3.59
CA PRO A 82 -17.41 -14.99 2.77
C PRO A 82 -16.52 -15.67 1.71
N TRP A 83 -15.62 -14.92 1.06
CA TRP A 83 -14.73 -15.46 0.04
C TRP A 83 -13.67 -16.38 0.61
N VAL A 84 -13.04 -16.03 1.74
CA VAL A 84 -12.10 -16.94 2.42
C VAL A 84 -12.81 -18.22 2.86
N ARG A 85 -14.01 -18.10 3.45
CA ARG A 85 -14.83 -19.28 3.81
C ARG A 85 -15.16 -20.14 2.59
N ARG A 86 -15.42 -19.54 1.41
CA ARG A 86 -15.64 -20.26 0.15
C ARG A 86 -14.39 -21.01 -0.33
N LEU A 87 -13.22 -20.38 -0.28
CA LEU A 87 -11.95 -21.03 -0.64
C LEU A 87 -11.62 -22.18 0.31
N ALA A 88 -11.82 -21.99 1.61
CA ALA A 88 -11.62 -23.03 2.61
C ALA A 88 -12.48 -24.28 2.36
N ARG A 89 -13.74 -24.09 1.92
CA ARG A 89 -14.61 -25.21 1.52
C ARG A 89 -14.10 -25.92 0.26
N LYS A 90 -13.61 -25.17 -0.73
CA LYS A 90 -13.14 -25.73 -2.01
C LYS A 90 -11.85 -26.55 -1.83
N HIS A 91 -10.87 -26.02 -1.09
CA HIS A 91 -9.57 -26.65 -0.90
C HIS A 91 -9.67 -27.98 -0.13
N ARG A 92 -10.65 -28.10 0.77
CA ARG A 92 -10.86 -29.32 1.58
C ARG A 92 -11.82 -30.33 0.96
N SER A 93 -12.54 -29.95 -0.11
CA SER A 93 -13.36 -30.91 -0.89
C SER A 93 -12.51 -31.75 -1.84
N THR A 94 -11.24 -31.40 -2.04
CA THR A 94 -10.28 -32.14 -2.88
C THR A 94 -9.37 -33.07 -2.06
N ASP A 95 -9.32 -32.90 -0.73
CA ASP A 95 -8.73 -33.87 0.20
C ASP A 95 -9.84 -34.81 0.69
N ASP A 96 -9.59 -36.10 0.55
CA ASP A 96 -10.56 -37.18 0.72
C ASP A 96 -11.09 -37.26 2.17
N GLY A 97 -12.42 -37.24 2.33
CA GLY A 97 -13.16 -37.77 3.48
C GLY A 97 -13.02 -37.05 4.83
N ASP A 98 -13.84 -36.02 5.07
CA ASP A 98 -14.69 -35.90 6.28
C ASP A 98 -15.51 -34.60 6.23
N THR A 99 -16.64 -34.59 6.94
CA THR A 99 -17.51 -33.41 7.18
C THR A 99 -16.73 -32.10 7.32
N PRO A 100 -17.19 -30.96 6.74
CA PRO A 100 -16.50 -29.69 6.91
C PRO A 100 -16.32 -29.44 8.42
N PRO A 101 -15.09 -29.19 8.91
CA PRO A 101 -14.87 -29.06 10.33
C PRO A 101 -15.77 -27.94 10.88
N LEU A 102 -16.32 -28.16 12.07
CA LEU A 102 -17.20 -27.22 12.80
C LEU A 102 -16.63 -25.79 12.83
N SER A 103 -15.31 -25.63 12.65
CA SER A 103 -14.57 -24.37 12.52
C SER A 103 -15.07 -23.40 11.44
N LEU A 104 -15.66 -23.87 10.33
CA LEU A 104 -16.23 -22.98 9.30
C LEU A 104 -17.57 -22.36 9.70
N SER A 105 -18.27 -22.99 10.66
CA SER A 105 -19.51 -22.47 11.26
C SER A 105 -19.25 -21.53 12.43
N TYR A 106 -18.04 -21.58 12.99
CA TYR A 106 -17.64 -20.72 14.09
C TYR A 106 -17.61 -19.27 13.65
N LYS A 107 -18.03 -18.42 14.58
CA LYS A 107 -17.93 -16.98 14.38
C LYS A 107 -16.49 -16.54 14.55
N VAL A 108 -16.15 -15.41 13.93
CA VAL A 108 -14.80 -14.86 13.92
C VAL A 108 -14.77 -13.50 14.61
N HIS A 109 -13.84 -13.34 15.54
CA HIS A 109 -13.49 -12.02 16.07
C HIS A 109 -12.18 -11.58 15.46
N ILE A 110 -12.10 -10.34 15.01
CA ILE A 110 -10.93 -9.80 14.32
C ILE A 110 -10.58 -8.45 14.92
N ALA A 111 -9.32 -8.26 15.29
CA ALA A 111 -8.75 -6.98 15.67
C ALA A 111 -7.63 -6.60 14.70
N SER A 112 -7.57 -5.35 14.29
CA SER A 112 -6.53 -4.84 13.41
C SER A 112 -6.04 -3.47 13.85
N GLU A 113 -4.75 -3.20 13.64
CA GLU A 113 -4.12 -1.90 13.89
C GLU A 113 -3.04 -1.61 12.84
N ASN A 114 -2.68 -0.33 12.69
CA ASN A 114 -1.64 0.13 11.78
C ASN A 114 -0.60 0.95 12.56
N ASN A 115 0.68 0.80 12.25
CA ASN A 115 1.75 1.61 12.87
C ASN A 115 2.15 2.84 12.03
N PHE A 116 1.38 3.15 10.99
CA PHE A 116 1.61 4.27 10.08
C PHE A 116 0.38 5.19 10.03
N PRO A 117 0.53 6.47 9.64
CA PRO A 117 -0.56 7.43 9.73
C PRO A 117 -1.65 7.14 8.68
N THR A 118 -2.78 6.57 9.12
CA THR A 118 -3.89 6.13 8.26
C THR A 118 -4.50 7.24 7.40
N ALA A 119 -4.51 8.48 7.90
CA ALA A 119 -5.05 9.64 7.18
C ALA A 119 -4.07 10.27 6.17
N ALA A 120 -2.78 9.91 6.25
CA ALA A 120 -1.70 10.51 5.45
C ALA A 120 -1.58 9.93 4.04
N GLY A 121 -2.68 9.60 3.36
CA GLY A 121 -2.62 9.22 1.94
C GLY A 121 -2.00 7.86 1.62
N LEU A 122 -1.17 7.29 2.51
CA LEU A 122 -0.60 5.95 2.41
C LEU A 122 -1.74 4.93 2.32
N ALA A 123 -1.62 3.97 1.40
CA ALA A 123 -2.66 3.00 1.04
C ALA A 123 -3.04 2.04 2.20
N SER A 124 -3.62 2.58 3.27
CA SER A 124 -3.95 1.89 4.51
C SER A 124 -4.99 0.79 4.31
N SER A 125 -5.91 0.98 3.37
CA SER A 125 -6.84 -0.08 2.98
C SER A 125 -6.13 -1.27 2.34
N ALA A 126 -5.11 -1.03 1.50
CA ALA A 126 -4.40 -2.11 0.80
C ALA A 126 -3.72 -3.07 1.78
N ALA A 127 -2.93 -2.52 2.71
CA ALA A 127 -2.27 -3.31 3.76
C ALA A 127 -3.29 -4.00 4.68
N GLY A 128 -4.35 -3.29 5.09
CA GLY A 128 -5.39 -3.87 5.96
C GLY A 128 -6.12 -5.05 5.34
N TYR A 129 -6.53 -4.95 4.07
CA TYR A 129 -7.20 -6.05 3.39
C TYR A 129 -6.28 -7.20 3.02
N ALA A 130 -5.02 -6.92 2.69
CA ALA A 130 -4.02 -7.96 2.48
C ALA A 130 -3.79 -8.74 3.78
N CYS A 131 -3.61 -8.02 4.90
CA CYS A 131 -3.46 -8.63 6.22
C CYS A 131 -4.69 -9.45 6.60
N LEU A 132 -5.89 -8.90 6.41
CA LEU A 132 -7.13 -9.60 6.66
C LEU A 132 -7.25 -10.90 5.86
N ALA A 133 -7.09 -10.83 4.54
CA ALA A 133 -7.18 -12.00 3.67
C ALA A 133 -6.15 -13.07 4.06
N TYR A 134 -4.92 -12.66 4.35
CA TYR A 134 -3.83 -13.53 4.75
C TYR A 134 -4.06 -14.17 6.12
N THR A 135 -4.42 -13.39 7.15
CA THR A 135 -4.71 -13.91 8.50
C THR A 135 -5.88 -14.86 8.47
N LEU A 136 -7.00 -14.53 7.80
CA LEU A 136 -8.14 -15.44 7.71
C LEU A 136 -7.80 -16.72 6.93
N ALA A 137 -7.02 -16.62 5.87
CA ALA A 137 -6.54 -17.80 5.16
C ALA A 137 -5.77 -18.74 6.11
N ARG A 138 -4.89 -18.20 6.95
CA ARG A 138 -4.17 -18.99 7.97
C ARG A 138 -5.09 -19.58 9.02
N VAL A 139 -6.04 -18.81 9.55
CA VAL A 139 -7.03 -19.29 10.53
C VAL A 139 -7.87 -20.46 9.99
N TYR A 140 -8.25 -20.42 8.70
CA TYR A 140 -9.04 -21.46 8.07
C TYR A 140 -8.20 -22.57 7.39
N GLY A 141 -6.86 -22.49 7.43
CA GLY A 141 -5.98 -23.42 6.74
C GLY A 141 -6.15 -23.41 5.22
N VAL A 142 -6.32 -22.24 4.63
CA VAL A 142 -6.34 -22.01 3.18
C VAL A 142 -4.93 -21.76 2.69
N GLU A 143 -4.48 -22.61 1.77
CA GLU A 143 -3.21 -22.44 1.04
C GLU A 143 -3.44 -21.91 -0.38
N GLY A 144 -2.38 -21.40 -1.01
CA GLY A 144 -2.38 -20.96 -2.40
C GLY A 144 -2.67 -19.48 -2.62
N GLU A 145 -3.31 -19.19 -3.76
CA GLU A 145 -3.55 -17.85 -4.29
C GLU A 145 -4.62 -17.10 -3.48
N LEU A 146 -4.28 -15.90 -2.97
CA LEU A 146 -5.18 -15.04 -2.17
C LEU A 146 -5.46 -13.66 -2.78
N SER A 147 -4.90 -13.34 -3.96
CA SER A 147 -5.12 -12.08 -4.67
C SER A 147 -6.58 -11.83 -4.96
N GLU A 148 -7.33 -12.86 -5.40
CA GLU A 148 -8.76 -12.67 -5.65
C GLU A 148 -9.47 -12.19 -4.38
N VAL A 149 -9.18 -12.83 -3.24
CA VAL A 149 -9.76 -12.47 -1.95
C VAL A 149 -9.39 -11.04 -1.54
N ALA A 150 -8.10 -10.71 -1.57
CA ALA A 150 -7.64 -9.39 -1.16
C ALA A 150 -8.19 -8.28 -2.07
N ARG A 151 -8.20 -8.51 -3.39
CA ARG A 151 -8.70 -7.57 -4.42
C ARG A 151 -10.16 -7.18 -4.16
N ARG A 152 -11.01 -8.11 -3.74
CA ARG A 152 -12.44 -7.87 -3.44
C ARG A 152 -12.65 -6.90 -2.29
N GLY A 153 -11.73 -6.89 -1.31
CA GLY A 153 -11.76 -5.90 -0.23
C GLY A 153 -11.25 -4.53 -0.68
N SER A 154 -10.10 -4.52 -1.36
CA SER A 154 -9.52 -3.32 -1.99
C SER A 154 -8.62 -3.76 -3.13
N GLY A 155 -8.82 -3.23 -4.35
CA GLY A 155 -8.10 -3.68 -5.54
C GLY A 155 -6.57 -3.77 -5.35
N SER A 156 -5.95 -2.71 -4.83
CA SER A 156 -4.51 -2.65 -4.55
C SER A 156 -4.00 -3.57 -3.44
N ALA A 157 -4.88 -4.21 -2.65
CA ALA A 157 -4.49 -5.11 -1.57
C ALA A 157 -3.84 -6.39 -2.09
N CYS A 158 -4.24 -6.88 -3.28
CA CYS A 158 -3.61 -8.07 -3.87
C CYS A 158 -2.09 -7.90 -4.04
N ARG A 159 -1.61 -6.69 -4.35
CA ARG A 159 -0.17 -6.42 -4.50
C ARG A 159 0.59 -6.48 -3.17
N SER A 160 -0.08 -6.25 -2.04
CA SER A 160 0.52 -6.38 -0.70
C SER A 160 0.66 -7.83 -0.22
N LEU A 161 0.24 -8.82 -1.02
CA LEU A 161 0.43 -10.25 -0.70
C LEU A 161 1.84 -10.75 -1.01
N TYR A 162 2.65 -9.97 -1.74
CA TYR A 162 3.99 -10.35 -2.16
C TYR A 162 5.01 -9.27 -1.78
N GLY A 163 6.26 -9.69 -1.58
CA GLY A 163 7.39 -8.79 -1.33
C GLY A 163 7.99 -8.18 -2.60
N GLY A 164 8.84 -7.19 -2.44
CA GLY A 164 9.61 -6.58 -3.54
C GLY A 164 8.74 -5.78 -4.52
N PHE A 165 8.82 -6.13 -5.80
CA PHE A 165 8.10 -5.47 -6.88
C PHE A 165 6.96 -6.37 -7.33
N VAL A 166 5.75 -5.83 -7.39
CA VAL A 166 4.53 -6.62 -7.57
C VAL A 166 3.65 -5.99 -8.63
N GLU A 167 3.31 -6.78 -9.63
CA GLU A 167 2.34 -6.44 -10.67
C GLU A 167 0.96 -6.95 -10.23
N TRP A 168 -0.08 -6.17 -10.49
CA TRP A 168 -1.46 -6.65 -10.53
C TRP A 168 -1.92 -6.69 -11.97
N HIS A 169 -2.14 -7.90 -12.47
CA HIS A 169 -2.70 -8.16 -13.79
C HIS A 169 -4.15 -7.71 -13.84
N MET A 170 -4.50 -6.93 -14.87
CA MET A 170 -5.90 -6.56 -15.06
C MET A 170 -6.79 -7.78 -15.33
N GLY A 171 -6.25 -8.83 -15.94
CA GLY A 171 -7.02 -9.98 -16.41
C GLY A 171 -7.95 -9.64 -17.58
N GLU A 172 -8.33 -10.65 -18.34
CA GLU A 172 -9.20 -10.57 -19.51
C GLU A 172 -10.55 -11.26 -19.24
N ARG A 173 -10.58 -12.24 -18.32
CA ARG A 173 -11.79 -13.00 -18.03
C ARG A 173 -12.80 -12.15 -17.28
N ALA A 174 -14.06 -12.23 -17.72
CA ALA A 174 -15.18 -11.58 -17.04
C ALA A 174 -15.43 -12.13 -15.63
N ASP A 175 -15.03 -13.38 -15.34
CA ASP A 175 -15.12 -13.94 -13.98
C ASP A 175 -14.01 -13.44 -13.03
N GLY A 176 -13.04 -12.69 -13.57
CA GLY A 176 -11.98 -12.04 -12.81
C GLY A 176 -10.93 -12.97 -12.22
N LYS A 177 -10.91 -14.27 -12.58
CA LYS A 177 -9.98 -15.24 -11.97
C LYS A 177 -8.53 -15.07 -12.39
N ASP A 178 -8.27 -14.37 -13.49
CA ASP A 178 -6.95 -14.02 -14.01
C ASP A 178 -6.50 -12.61 -13.60
N SER A 179 -7.33 -11.85 -12.89
CA SER A 179 -6.94 -10.56 -12.33
C SER A 179 -6.29 -10.75 -10.95
N ILE A 180 -5.04 -11.18 -10.96
CA ILE A 180 -4.26 -11.56 -9.77
C ILE A 180 -2.96 -10.76 -9.67
N ALA A 181 -2.37 -10.73 -8.48
CA ALA A 181 -1.06 -10.15 -8.27
C ALA A 181 0.04 -11.19 -8.51
N GLN A 182 1.18 -10.74 -9.02
CA GLN A 182 2.37 -11.55 -9.29
C GLN A 182 3.62 -10.77 -8.91
N GLN A 183 4.55 -11.45 -8.24
CA GLN A 183 5.86 -10.88 -7.95
C GLN A 183 6.68 -10.77 -9.25
N VAL A 184 7.13 -9.54 -9.56
CA VAL A 184 8.03 -9.21 -10.67
C VAL A 184 9.48 -9.46 -10.27
N ALA A 185 9.85 -9.04 -9.06
CA ALA A 185 11.17 -9.26 -8.49
C ALA A 185 11.08 -9.26 -6.94
N PRO A 186 11.87 -10.10 -6.24
CA PRO A 186 11.86 -10.15 -4.77
C PRO A 186 12.45 -8.88 -4.15
N GLU A 187 12.21 -8.65 -2.86
CA GLU A 187 12.74 -7.51 -2.10
C GLU A 187 14.27 -7.46 -2.05
N SER A 188 14.92 -8.62 -2.18
CA SER A 188 16.38 -8.74 -2.27
C SER A 188 16.95 -8.34 -3.62
N HIS A 189 16.10 -8.15 -4.64
CA HIS A 189 16.55 -7.83 -6.00
C HIS A 189 17.17 -6.45 -6.10
N TRP A 190 16.72 -5.44 -5.36
CA TRP A 190 17.25 -4.07 -5.47
C TRP A 190 17.53 -3.47 -4.08
N PRO A 191 18.56 -3.98 -3.37
CA PRO A 191 18.81 -3.65 -1.97
C PRO A 191 19.24 -2.18 -1.76
N GLU A 192 19.72 -1.50 -2.80
CA GLU A 192 20.11 -0.09 -2.77
C GLU A 192 18.90 0.85 -2.85
N LEU A 193 17.74 0.38 -3.32
CA LEU A 193 16.54 1.22 -3.46
C LEU A 193 16.03 1.66 -2.09
N ARG A 194 15.74 2.96 -1.97
CA ARG A 194 15.23 3.61 -0.77
C ARG A 194 13.95 4.36 -1.10
N ILE A 195 13.06 4.39 -0.13
CA ILE A 195 11.77 5.07 -0.22
C ILE A 195 11.68 6.07 0.94
N LEU A 196 11.43 7.33 0.61
CA LEU A 196 11.19 8.40 1.56
C LEU A 196 9.74 8.87 1.41
N ILE A 197 8.94 8.77 2.47
CA ILE A 197 7.58 9.31 2.49
C ILE A 197 7.64 10.67 3.16
N LEU A 198 7.42 11.73 2.38
CA LEU A 198 7.37 13.11 2.87
C LEU A 198 5.91 13.40 3.24
N VAL A 199 5.63 13.42 4.55
CA VAL A 199 4.27 13.65 5.06
C VAL A 199 3.98 15.14 5.07
N VAL A 200 3.21 15.59 4.10
CA VAL A 200 2.73 16.97 3.93
C VAL A 200 1.47 17.21 4.78
N SER A 201 0.50 16.30 4.69
CA SER A 201 -0.76 16.39 5.44
C SER A 201 -1.15 15.05 6.07
N THR A 202 -1.77 15.12 7.24
CA THR A 202 -2.45 14.00 7.90
C THR A 202 -3.95 14.20 7.96
N GLU A 203 -4.48 15.17 7.22
CA GLU A 203 -5.92 15.43 7.18
C GLU A 203 -6.65 14.40 6.32
N LYS A 204 -7.94 14.22 6.59
CA LYS A 204 -8.77 13.30 5.83
C LYS A 204 -8.91 13.81 4.39
N LYS A 205 -8.73 12.89 3.43
CA LYS A 205 -8.90 13.16 1.99
C LYS A 205 -10.29 13.76 1.72
N LEU A 206 -10.35 14.81 0.91
CA LEU A 206 -11.61 15.41 0.45
C LEU A 206 -12.43 14.41 -0.38
N THR A 207 -11.79 13.79 -1.39
CA THR A 207 -12.41 12.78 -2.26
C THR A 207 -11.78 11.41 -2.04
N GLY A 208 -12.58 10.45 -1.57
CA GLY A 208 -12.13 9.06 -1.40
C GLY A 208 -11.82 8.39 -2.75
N SER A 209 -10.77 7.57 -2.81
CA SER A 209 -10.27 6.97 -4.06
C SER A 209 -11.31 6.14 -4.82
N THR A 210 -12.19 5.41 -4.12
CA THR A 210 -13.23 4.58 -4.77
C THR A 210 -14.23 5.42 -5.55
N ALA A 211 -14.80 6.45 -4.92
CA ALA A 211 -15.73 7.36 -5.58
C ALA A 211 -15.02 8.16 -6.66
N GLY A 212 -13.84 8.72 -6.35
CA GLY A 212 -13.08 9.53 -7.28
C GLY A 212 -12.72 8.79 -8.57
N MET A 213 -12.23 7.55 -8.48
CA MET A 213 -11.84 6.80 -9.67
C MET A 213 -13.04 6.38 -10.53
N GLN A 214 -14.21 6.20 -9.91
CA GLN A 214 -15.43 5.88 -10.62
C GLN A 214 -15.94 7.11 -11.40
N THR A 215 -15.95 8.29 -10.77
CA THR A 215 -16.24 9.55 -11.46
C THR A 215 -15.26 9.80 -12.61
N SER A 216 -13.96 9.49 -12.43
CA SER A 216 -13.00 9.57 -13.53
C SER A 216 -13.33 8.63 -14.69
N VAL A 217 -13.76 7.39 -14.41
CA VAL A 217 -14.19 6.43 -15.46
C VAL A 217 -15.36 7.00 -16.26
N GLU A 218 -16.29 7.66 -15.59
CA GLU A 218 -17.52 8.19 -16.18
C GLU A 218 -17.30 9.48 -16.99
N THR A 219 -16.30 10.30 -16.62
CA THR A 219 -16.22 11.69 -17.09
C THR A 219 -14.89 12.09 -17.73
N SER A 220 -13.79 11.39 -17.47
CA SER A 220 -12.47 11.72 -18.03
C SER A 220 -12.27 11.06 -19.39
N ALA A 221 -12.23 11.86 -20.45
CA ALA A 221 -11.89 11.39 -21.79
C ALA A 221 -10.43 10.90 -21.86
N LEU A 222 -9.53 11.49 -21.07
CA LEU A 222 -8.12 11.12 -21.04
C LEU A 222 -7.86 9.78 -20.36
N LEU A 223 -8.71 9.36 -19.42
CA LEU A 223 -8.52 8.11 -18.67
C LEU A 223 -8.60 6.88 -19.58
N GLN A 224 -9.52 6.85 -20.54
CA GLN A 224 -9.66 5.73 -21.47
C GLN A 224 -8.43 5.59 -22.37
N PHE A 225 -7.92 6.71 -22.91
CA PHE A 225 -6.68 6.72 -23.69
C PHE A 225 -5.49 6.26 -22.85
N ARG A 226 -5.37 6.74 -21.61
CA ARG A 226 -4.33 6.29 -20.67
C ARG A 226 -4.36 4.77 -20.49
N ALA A 227 -5.52 4.21 -20.14
CA ALA A 227 -5.65 2.80 -19.80
C ALA A 227 -5.34 1.88 -20.99
N THR A 228 -5.80 2.24 -22.18
CA THR A 228 -5.70 1.39 -23.38
C THR A 228 -4.40 1.58 -24.17
N SER A 229 -3.87 2.81 -24.22
CA SER A 229 -2.81 3.18 -25.16
C SER A 229 -1.50 3.58 -24.50
N VAL A 230 -1.49 3.85 -23.19
CA VAL A 230 -0.27 4.32 -22.47
C VAL A 230 0.21 3.28 -21.47
N VAL A 231 -0.67 2.81 -20.58
CA VAL A 231 -0.27 1.94 -19.47
C VAL A 231 0.34 0.60 -19.93
N PRO A 232 -0.16 -0.10 -20.97
CA PRO A 232 0.43 -1.37 -21.40
C PRO A 232 1.93 -1.28 -21.74
N ALA A 233 2.34 -0.25 -22.49
CA ALA A 233 3.74 -0.01 -22.81
C ALA A 233 4.56 0.34 -21.55
N ARG A 234 4.02 1.22 -20.68
CA ARG A 234 4.69 1.57 -19.42
C ARG A 234 4.87 0.40 -18.47
N MET A 235 3.95 -0.56 -18.44
CA MET A 235 4.10 -1.78 -17.64
C MET A 235 5.31 -2.59 -18.11
N ALA A 236 5.43 -2.82 -19.43
CA ALA A 236 6.56 -3.53 -20.01
C ALA A 236 7.89 -2.80 -19.74
N GLU A 237 7.94 -1.50 -20.00
CA GLU A 237 9.12 -0.64 -19.75
C GLU A 237 9.51 -0.64 -18.27
N MET A 238 8.55 -0.50 -17.36
CA MET A 238 8.81 -0.48 -15.91
C MET A 238 9.37 -1.81 -15.42
N ILE A 239 8.80 -2.93 -15.89
CA ILE A 239 9.30 -4.27 -15.56
C ILE A 239 10.75 -4.44 -16.04
N GLN A 240 11.08 -3.94 -17.23
CA GLN A 240 12.45 -3.96 -17.73
C GLN A 240 13.39 -3.11 -16.86
N CYS A 241 13.01 -1.87 -16.54
CA CYS A 241 13.80 -1.00 -15.66
C CYS A 241 14.08 -1.66 -14.29
N ILE A 242 13.10 -2.35 -13.72
CA ILE A 242 13.25 -3.08 -12.45
C ILE A 242 14.23 -4.24 -12.61
N ARG A 243 14.08 -5.07 -13.65
CA ARG A 243 14.97 -6.22 -13.89
C ARG A 243 16.42 -5.80 -14.07
N GLU A 244 16.65 -4.70 -14.77
CA GLU A 244 17.98 -4.16 -15.06
C GLU A 244 18.54 -3.24 -13.97
N ARG A 245 17.73 -2.92 -12.95
CA ARG A 245 18.03 -1.90 -11.91
C ARG A 245 18.40 -0.53 -12.51
N ASP A 246 17.76 -0.19 -13.63
CA ASP A 246 17.89 1.11 -14.28
C ASP A 246 17.11 2.16 -13.48
N PHE A 247 17.78 2.78 -12.50
CA PHE A 247 17.17 3.82 -11.67
C PHE A 247 16.71 5.04 -12.50
N PRO A 248 17.50 5.58 -13.45
CA PRO A 248 17.03 6.65 -14.33
C PRO A 248 15.73 6.31 -15.07
N GLY A 249 15.65 5.15 -15.73
CA GLY A 249 14.45 4.70 -16.43
C GLY A 249 13.26 4.52 -15.48
N PHE A 250 13.47 3.80 -14.38
CA PHE A 250 12.48 3.61 -13.32
C PHE A 250 11.93 4.94 -12.78
N GLY A 251 12.84 5.89 -12.49
CA GLY A 251 12.50 7.17 -11.89
C GLY A 251 11.71 8.07 -12.82
N GLN A 252 12.12 8.17 -14.09
CA GLN A 252 11.40 8.95 -15.09
C GLN A 252 9.99 8.39 -15.33
N LEU A 253 9.87 7.06 -15.45
CA LEU A 253 8.59 6.42 -15.71
C LEU A 253 7.64 6.55 -14.51
N THR A 254 8.16 6.41 -13.29
CA THR A 254 7.42 6.64 -12.03
C THR A 254 6.85 8.06 -11.95
N MET A 255 7.66 9.08 -12.26
CA MET A 255 7.22 10.48 -12.24
C MET A 255 6.18 10.76 -13.34
N LYS A 256 6.42 10.27 -14.57
CA LYS A 256 5.49 10.42 -15.70
C LYS A 256 4.14 9.77 -15.42
N ASP A 257 4.13 8.60 -14.79
CA ASP A 257 2.89 7.88 -14.48
C ASP A 257 2.11 8.51 -13.32
N SER A 258 2.82 8.98 -12.29
CA SER A 258 2.24 9.80 -11.24
C SER A 258 1.58 11.06 -11.81
N ASN A 259 2.31 11.83 -12.63
CA ASN A 259 1.79 13.06 -13.23
C ASN A 259 0.54 12.79 -14.08
N GLN A 260 0.57 11.75 -14.92
CA GLN A 260 -0.56 11.44 -15.80
C GLN A 260 -1.77 10.92 -15.02
N PHE A 261 -1.58 10.17 -13.93
CA PHE A 261 -2.67 9.83 -13.02
C PHE A 261 -3.35 11.10 -12.50
N HIS A 262 -2.60 12.06 -11.94
CA HIS A 262 -3.18 13.32 -11.45
C HIS A 262 -3.77 14.18 -12.59
N ALA A 263 -3.26 14.08 -13.81
CA ALA A 263 -3.87 14.72 -14.98
C ALA A 263 -5.26 14.14 -15.28
N THR A 264 -5.45 12.81 -15.19
CA THR A 264 -6.79 12.20 -15.34
C THR A 264 -7.74 12.57 -14.21
N CYS A 265 -7.22 12.79 -12.99
CA CYS A 265 -8.02 13.33 -11.90
C CYS A 265 -8.47 14.77 -12.19
N LEU A 266 -7.60 15.60 -12.77
CA LEU A 266 -7.95 16.97 -13.14
C LEU A 266 -8.91 17.03 -14.34
N ASP A 267 -8.85 16.06 -15.25
CA ASP A 267 -9.76 15.89 -16.40
C ASP A 267 -11.13 15.31 -16.01
N THR A 268 -11.29 14.84 -14.76
CA THR A 268 -12.57 14.37 -14.22
C THR A 268 -13.55 15.54 -14.04
N PHE A 269 -14.86 15.31 -14.13
CA PHE A 269 -15.87 16.33 -13.86
C PHE A 269 -16.85 15.91 -12.72
N PRO A 270 -16.92 16.65 -11.60
CA PRO A 270 -16.05 17.78 -11.23
C PRO A 270 -14.59 17.34 -11.01
N PRO A 271 -13.61 18.27 -11.17
CA PRO A 271 -12.19 17.94 -11.10
C PRO A 271 -11.79 17.46 -9.71
N ILE A 272 -10.90 16.47 -9.68
CA ILE A 272 -10.30 15.94 -8.46
C ILE A 272 -8.87 16.47 -8.37
N SER A 273 -8.58 17.24 -7.32
CA SER A 273 -7.22 17.72 -7.04
C SER A 273 -6.70 17.11 -5.75
N TYR A 274 -5.75 16.18 -5.86
CA TYR A 274 -5.05 15.60 -4.72
C TYR A 274 -3.78 16.36 -4.34
N LEU A 275 -3.11 16.94 -5.34
CA LEU A 275 -1.87 17.69 -5.15
C LEU A 275 -2.17 19.10 -4.66
N ASN A 276 -1.42 19.54 -3.64
CA ASN A 276 -1.44 20.90 -3.12
C ASN A 276 -0.13 21.63 -3.48
N ASP A 277 0.02 22.87 -3.02
CA ASP A 277 1.20 23.69 -3.34
C ASP A 277 2.49 23.08 -2.79
N THR A 278 2.47 22.50 -1.59
CA THR A 278 3.62 21.76 -1.06
C THR A 278 3.99 20.56 -1.94
N SER A 279 3.00 19.84 -2.47
CA SER A 279 3.24 18.74 -3.42
C SER A 279 4.00 19.25 -4.65
N ARG A 280 3.57 20.40 -5.21
CA ARG A 280 4.21 21.04 -6.37
C ARG A 280 5.62 21.53 -6.05
N HIS A 281 5.85 22.09 -4.86
CA HIS A 281 7.18 22.48 -4.40
C HIS A 281 8.12 21.28 -4.28
N ILE A 282 7.64 20.13 -3.79
CA ILE A 282 8.42 18.89 -3.76
C ILE A 282 8.76 18.40 -5.17
N MET A 283 7.82 18.49 -6.12
CA MET A 283 8.08 18.14 -7.52
C MET A 283 9.18 19.02 -8.12
N ASP A 284 9.14 20.33 -7.89
CA ASP A 284 10.17 21.26 -8.37
C ASP A 284 11.53 21.00 -7.71
N LEU A 285 11.56 20.75 -6.40
CA LEU A 285 12.76 20.32 -5.68
C LEU A 285 13.40 19.09 -6.33
N VAL A 286 12.63 18.04 -6.63
CA VAL A 286 13.16 16.81 -7.26
C VAL A 286 13.72 17.11 -8.64
N HIS A 287 13.05 17.91 -9.46
CA HIS A 287 13.54 18.27 -10.79
C HIS A 287 14.82 19.09 -10.74
N ARG A 288 14.90 20.10 -9.86
CA ARG A 288 16.12 20.89 -9.64
C ARG A 288 17.28 20.04 -9.11
N PHE A 289 17.00 19.14 -8.17
CA PHE A 289 18.00 18.22 -7.62
C PHE A 289 18.58 17.31 -8.71
N ASN A 290 17.74 16.74 -9.56
CA ASN A 290 18.17 15.92 -10.70
C ASN A 290 18.94 16.73 -11.74
N ALA A 291 18.47 17.94 -12.06
CA ALA A 291 19.12 18.83 -13.02
C ALA A 291 20.52 19.25 -12.55
N HIS A 292 20.68 19.57 -11.26
CA HIS A 292 21.98 19.85 -10.65
C HIS A 292 22.99 18.72 -10.87
N HIS A 293 22.53 17.48 -10.73
CA HIS A 293 23.36 16.29 -10.88
C HIS A 293 23.54 15.82 -12.33
N GLY A 294 22.84 16.44 -13.29
CA GLY A 294 22.85 16.02 -14.69
C GLY A 294 22.24 14.63 -14.96
N GLN A 295 21.59 14.02 -13.97
CA GLN A 295 20.96 12.70 -14.09
C GLN A 295 19.78 12.54 -13.13
N THR A 296 18.87 11.61 -13.44
CA THR A 296 17.76 11.26 -12.54
C THR A 296 18.28 10.45 -11.35
N LYS A 297 18.53 11.10 -10.21
CA LYS A 297 18.93 10.45 -8.93
C LYS A 297 17.77 10.26 -7.96
N VAL A 298 16.68 11.00 -8.17
CA VAL A 298 15.50 11.00 -7.31
C VAL A 298 14.24 11.01 -8.17
N ALA A 299 13.22 10.28 -7.74
CA ALA A 299 11.93 10.24 -8.41
C ALA A 299 10.79 10.40 -7.40
N TYR A 300 9.76 11.16 -7.74
CA TYR A 300 8.56 11.28 -6.91
C TYR A 300 7.40 10.48 -7.49
N THR A 301 6.48 10.10 -6.61
CA THR A 301 5.15 9.63 -6.96
C THR A 301 4.16 10.07 -5.90
N PHE A 302 2.91 10.28 -6.31
CA PHE A 302 1.83 10.70 -5.44
C PHE A 302 0.61 9.80 -5.68
N ASP A 303 0.02 9.30 -4.60
CA ASP A 303 -1.25 8.57 -4.66
C ASP A 303 -2.42 9.56 -4.52
N ALA A 304 -3.59 9.09 -4.07
CA ALA A 304 -4.76 9.93 -3.83
C ALA A 304 -4.60 10.80 -2.56
N GLY A 305 -3.66 11.75 -2.58
CA GLY A 305 -3.39 12.71 -1.53
C GLY A 305 -2.09 13.51 -1.78
N PRO A 306 -1.78 14.51 -0.94
CA PRO A 306 -0.66 15.44 -1.17
C PRO A 306 0.70 14.91 -0.71
N ASN A 307 0.76 13.73 -0.10
CA ASN A 307 2.02 13.21 0.43
C ASN A 307 2.88 12.65 -0.70
N ALA A 308 4.13 13.11 -0.76
CA ALA A 308 5.08 12.65 -1.75
C ALA A 308 5.73 11.36 -1.26
N VAL A 309 5.77 10.36 -2.14
CA VAL A 309 6.65 9.22 -1.98
C VAL A 309 7.80 9.38 -2.94
N VAL A 310 9.00 9.41 -2.40
CA VAL A 310 10.23 9.63 -3.15
C VAL A 310 11.04 8.33 -3.19
N PHE A 311 11.47 7.94 -4.38
CA PHE A 311 12.41 6.87 -4.61
C PHE A 311 13.79 7.45 -4.90
N THR A 312 14.82 6.83 -4.34
CA THR A 312 16.23 7.16 -4.60
C THR A 312 17.10 5.95 -4.26
N LEU A 313 18.40 6.02 -4.50
CA LEU A 313 19.36 5.02 -4.06
C LEU A 313 20.02 5.42 -2.74
N ASP A 314 20.51 4.44 -2.00
CA ASP A 314 21.12 4.61 -0.66
C ASP A 314 22.18 5.71 -0.59
N ASP A 315 23.02 5.82 -1.62
CA ASP A 315 24.08 6.82 -1.74
C ASP A 315 23.59 8.28 -1.80
N THR A 316 22.33 8.48 -2.17
CA THR A 316 21.72 9.78 -2.43
C THR A 316 20.78 10.21 -1.31
N VAL A 317 20.36 9.29 -0.44
CA VAL A 317 19.37 9.56 0.61
C VAL A 317 19.78 10.72 1.51
N ALA A 318 21.03 10.72 2.00
CA ALA A 318 21.50 11.73 2.95
C ALA A 318 21.44 13.15 2.37
N GLU A 319 21.95 13.30 1.14
CA GLU A 319 21.97 14.58 0.43
C GLU A 319 20.57 15.07 0.11
N PHE A 320 19.69 14.17 -0.37
CA PHE A 320 18.31 14.56 -0.68
C PHE A 320 17.50 14.90 0.57
N VAL A 321 17.69 14.20 1.70
CA VAL A 321 17.06 14.58 2.98
C VAL A 321 17.53 15.95 3.44
N ALA A 322 18.81 16.27 3.29
CA ALA A 322 19.32 17.62 3.59
C ALA A 322 18.67 18.68 2.68
N ALA A 323 18.47 18.37 1.39
CA ALA A 323 17.79 19.25 0.43
C ALA A 323 16.32 19.48 0.83
N VAL A 324 15.61 18.44 1.26
CA VAL A 324 14.25 18.55 1.80
C VAL A 324 14.24 19.42 3.05
N SER A 325 15.15 19.21 4.01
CA SER A 325 15.22 20.01 5.23
C SER A 325 15.56 21.49 4.95
N HIS A 326 16.32 21.77 3.89
CA HIS A 326 16.62 23.14 3.46
C HIS A 326 15.39 23.84 2.87
N CYS A 327 14.65 23.16 1.98
CA CYS A 327 13.45 23.72 1.34
C CYS A 327 12.20 23.69 2.24
N PHE A 328 12.14 22.76 3.20
CA PHE A 328 11.03 22.58 4.13
C PHE A 328 11.54 22.45 5.57
N PRO A 329 12.02 23.55 6.18
CA PRO A 329 12.52 23.51 7.55
C PRO A 329 11.44 23.01 8.54
N PRO A 330 11.76 22.07 9.46
CA PRO A 330 10.79 21.59 10.44
C PRO A 330 10.41 22.68 11.46
N GLU A 331 9.15 22.71 11.90
CA GLU A 331 8.65 23.68 12.89
C GLU A 331 9.17 23.45 14.32
N SER A 332 9.66 22.24 14.65
CA SER A 332 10.15 21.88 15.98
C SER A 332 11.47 21.12 15.93
N ASN A 333 12.20 21.08 17.06
CA ASN A 333 13.53 20.45 17.18
C ASN A 333 13.56 19.08 16.48
N GLY A 334 14.45 18.94 15.49
CA GLY A 334 14.41 17.94 14.41
C GLY A 334 14.44 16.46 14.78
N ASP A 335 14.47 16.09 16.07
CA ASP A 335 14.55 14.70 16.55
C ASP A 335 13.37 13.82 16.11
N LYS A 336 12.23 14.42 15.75
CA LYS A 336 11.04 13.70 15.24
C LYS A 336 10.80 13.88 13.74
N PHE A 337 11.66 14.64 13.05
CA PHE A 337 11.49 14.96 11.63
C PHE A 337 11.80 13.77 10.72
N LEU A 338 12.79 12.95 11.08
CA LEU A 338 13.13 11.73 10.34
C LEU A 338 12.78 10.50 11.17
N LYS A 339 12.01 9.58 10.57
CA LYS A 339 11.59 8.32 11.17
C LYS A 339 12.01 7.15 10.29
N GLY A 340 12.15 5.97 10.87
CA GLY A 340 12.45 4.74 10.14
C GLY A 340 13.95 4.49 10.02
N LEU A 341 14.45 4.22 8.81
CA LEU A 341 15.87 3.95 8.58
C LEU A 341 16.73 5.15 8.99
N PRO A 342 17.86 4.93 9.69
CA PRO A 342 18.74 6.01 10.08
C PRO A 342 19.40 6.62 8.84
N VAL A 343 19.37 7.96 8.74
CA VAL A 343 20.07 8.71 7.70
C VAL A 343 21.09 9.62 8.37
N ARG A 344 22.33 9.55 7.89
CA ARG A 344 23.40 10.42 8.40
C ARG A 344 23.19 11.84 7.88
N PRO A 345 23.16 12.87 8.75
CA PRO A 345 23.13 14.25 8.28
C PRO A 345 24.38 14.58 7.46
N VAL A 346 24.18 15.27 6.33
CA VAL A 346 25.27 15.79 5.50
C VAL A 346 25.00 17.27 5.20
N PRO A 347 26.04 18.11 5.11
CA PRO A 347 25.88 19.48 4.66
C PRO A 347 25.54 19.52 3.17
N LEU A 348 24.69 20.45 2.75
CA LEU A 348 24.50 20.78 1.34
C LEU A 348 25.64 21.64 0.83
N SER A 349 26.11 21.37 -0.39
CA SER A 349 27.02 22.25 -1.12
C SER A 349 26.35 23.60 -1.42
N ASP A 350 27.15 24.65 -1.57
CA ASP A 350 26.63 25.99 -1.84
C ASP A 350 26.08 26.10 -3.26
N GLU A 351 26.64 25.34 -4.20
CA GLU A 351 26.14 25.20 -5.56
C GLU A 351 24.74 24.56 -5.58
N LEU A 352 24.52 23.51 -4.77
CA LEU A 352 23.22 22.87 -4.67
C LEU A 352 22.20 23.80 -4.00
N LYS A 353 22.55 24.50 -2.92
CA LYS A 353 21.65 25.51 -2.30
C LYS A 353 21.22 26.58 -3.32
N THR A 354 22.17 27.07 -4.12
CA THR A 354 21.91 28.07 -5.15
C THR A 354 21.04 27.51 -6.27
N THR A 355 21.24 26.24 -6.66
CA THR A 355 20.37 25.57 -7.65
C THR A 355 18.96 25.37 -7.10
N LEU A 356 18.86 25.05 -5.81
CA LEU A 356 17.58 24.83 -5.15
C LEU A 356 16.77 26.12 -5.01
N ALA A 357 17.39 27.31 -4.87
CA ALA A 357 16.81 28.67 -4.83
C ALA A 357 15.28 28.74 -4.87
N LEU A 358 14.67 28.16 -3.84
CA LEU A 358 13.24 28.03 -3.62
C LEU A 358 13.01 28.72 -2.29
N ASP A 359 12.02 29.61 -2.24
CA ASP A 359 11.62 30.19 -0.96
C ASP A 359 11.25 29.04 -0.01
N PRO A 360 11.92 28.93 1.15
CA PRO A 360 11.66 27.84 2.06
C PRO A 360 10.21 27.88 2.51
N THR A 361 9.61 26.71 2.67
CA THR A 361 8.25 26.54 3.20
C THR A 361 8.33 25.85 4.57
N PRO A 362 8.63 26.59 5.66
CA PRO A 362 8.67 26.01 7.00
C PRO A 362 7.39 25.25 7.32
N GLY A 363 7.52 24.06 7.91
CA GLY A 363 6.39 23.20 8.28
C GLY A 363 5.64 22.53 7.12
N GLY A 364 6.01 22.81 5.86
CA GLY A 364 5.36 22.21 4.69
C GLY A 364 5.46 20.68 4.68
N VAL A 365 6.61 20.14 5.10
CA VAL A 365 6.78 18.72 5.40
C VAL A 365 6.77 18.56 6.92
N ARG A 366 5.87 17.73 7.45
CA ARG A 366 5.75 17.48 8.89
C ARG A 366 6.84 16.54 9.38
N TYR A 367 7.10 15.47 8.64
CA TYR A 367 8.17 14.50 8.89
C TYR A 367 8.37 13.61 7.65
N ILE A 368 9.50 12.92 7.63
CA ILE A 368 9.92 11.96 6.62
C ILE A 368 9.93 10.56 7.25
N ILE A 369 9.37 9.57 6.56
CA ILE A 369 9.55 8.16 6.89
C ILE A 369 10.50 7.55 5.86
N ALA A 370 11.70 7.14 6.29
CA ALA A 370 12.67 6.45 5.45
C ALA A 370 12.50 4.93 5.58
N THR A 371 12.36 4.24 4.45
CA THR A 371 12.21 2.79 4.37
C THR A 371 12.84 2.24 3.09
N LYS A 372 12.65 0.95 2.82
CA LYS A 372 13.20 0.18 1.70
C LYS A 372 12.16 -0.81 1.17
N ALA A 373 12.49 -1.51 0.10
CA ALA A 373 11.69 -2.65 -0.38
C ALA A 373 11.60 -3.73 0.73
N GLY A 374 10.43 -4.35 0.85
CA GLY A 374 10.09 -5.25 1.95
C GLY A 374 9.46 -6.57 1.54
N PRO A 375 9.44 -7.56 2.47
CA PRO A 375 8.81 -8.85 2.24
C PRO A 375 7.27 -8.74 2.25
N GLY A 376 6.61 -9.78 1.73
CA GLY A 376 5.16 -9.96 1.82
C GLY A 376 4.68 -10.27 3.24
N PRO A 377 3.38 -10.58 3.43
CA PRO A 377 2.80 -10.79 4.75
C PRO A 377 3.50 -11.87 5.58
N GLN A 378 3.57 -11.68 6.89
CA GLN A 378 4.26 -12.56 7.84
C GLN A 378 3.30 -13.04 8.92
N ILE A 379 3.50 -14.26 9.42
CA ILE A 379 2.83 -14.78 10.61
C ILE A 379 3.65 -14.35 11.84
N LEU A 380 2.98 -13.94 12.92
CA LEU A 380 3.61 -13.65 14.19
C LEU A 380 3.35 -14.80 15.17
N ASP A 381 4.42 -15.51 15.53
CA ASP A 381 4.34 -16.68 16.42
C ASP A 381 4.33 -16.33 17.92
N ASP A 382 4.68 -15.09 18.27
CA ASP A 382 4.68 -14.62 19.67
C ASP A 382 3.24 -14.29 20.14
N PRO A 383 2.68 -15.03 21.12
CA PRO A 383 1.33 -14.80 21.64
C PRO A 383 1.13 -13.42 22.29
N HIS A 384 2.22 -12.78 22.73
CA HIS A 384 2.15 -11.42 23.28
C HIS A 384 1.74 -10.39 22.21
N LEU A 385 2.04 -10.67 20.93
CA LEU A 385 1.71 -9.80 19.79
C LEU A 385 0.26 -9.97 19.30
N HIS A 386 -0.51 -10.93 19.83
CA HIS A 386 -1.94 -11.01 19.56
C HIS A 386 -2.67 -9.76 20.03
N LEU A 387 -3.53 -9.19 19.19
CA LEU A 387 -4.39 -8.06 19.53
C LEU A 387 -5.64 -8.49 20.30
N LEU A 388 -5.99 -9.77 20.25
CA LEU A 388 -7.07 -10.40 21.01
C LEU A 388 -6.49 -11.19 22.20
N GLY A 389 -7.18 -11.14 23.34
CA GLY A 389 -6.88 -11.94 24.53
C GLY A 389 -7.45 -13.36 24.45
N SER A 390 -7.32 -14.11 25.54
CA SER A 390 -7.77 -15.50 25.67
C SER A 390 -9.28 -15.71 25.50
N HIS A 391 -10.09 -14.64 25.64
CA HIS A 391 -11.53 -14.66 25.42
C HIS A 391 -11.94 -14.19 24.02
N GLY A 392 -10.98 -13.91 23.13
CA GLY A 392 -11.25 -13.38 21.79
C GLY A 392 -11.75 -11.93 21.78
N LEU A 393 -11.51 -11.18 22.86
CA LEU A 393 -11.80 -9.76 22.96
C LEU A 393 -10.49 -8.95 22.89
N PRO A 394 -10.49 -7.68 22.45
CA PRO A 394 -9.28 -6.88 22.35
C PRO A 394 -8.53 -6.79 23.68
N LYS A 395 -7.20 -6.93 23.64
CA LYS A 395 -6.35 -6.70 24.83
C LYS A 395 -6.40 -5.25 25.30
N PHE A 396 -6.62 -4.31 24.38
CA PHE A 396 -6.76 -2.89 24.65
C PHE A 396 -8.23 -2.46 24.44
N ALA A 397 -9.13 -3.02 25.25
CA ALA A 397 -10.46 -2.45 25.46
C ALA A 397 -10.50 -1.86 26.88
N ALA A 398 -10.21 -0.56 26.97
CA ALA A 398 -10.54 0.31 28.09
C ALA A 398 -10.97 1.67 27.53
#